data_AF-A0A349TFU9-F1
#
_entry.id   AF-A0A349TFU9-F1
#
_cell.length_a   1.000
_cell.length_b   1.000
_cell.length_c   1.000
_cell.angle_alpha   90.00
_cell.angle_beta   90.00
_cell.angle_gamma   90.00
#
_symmetry.space_group_name_H-M   'P 1'
#
loop_
_entity.id
_entity.type
_entity.pdbx_description
1 polymer ?
#
loop_
_entity_poly.entity_id
_entity_poly.type
_entity_poly.pdbx_seq_one_letter_code
_entity_poly.pdbx_strand_id
1 'polypeptide(L)'
;MIIGPSIAMVLSLQSVDQGVVAVRPEDPQTWTLEYPVIIRPLVREYYNCLQSGVKIIDGKSDFESQHRADIPRCAKRGEELLADAKMIIARSKRPGQASDAELENVFETLRQIHIERGRDIDEQFAMRLKDSARYQDPQVGETASQNAETPTAVSVGH
;
A
#
# COMPACT_ATOMS: atom_id res chain seq x y z
N MET A 1 13.23 -57.07 -37.89
CA MET A 1 13.83 -55.73 -37.93
C MET A 1 12.84 -54.78 -37.28
N ILE A 2 13.12 -54.30 -36.07
CA ILE A 2 12.18 -53.46 -35.28
C ILE A 2 12.81 -52.08 -35.16
N ILE A 3 12.12 -51.05 -35.65
CA ILE A 3 12.56 -49.66 -35.57
C ILE A 3 11.77 -49.02 -34.42
N GLY A 4 12.45 -48.78 -33.29
CA GLY A 4 11.87 -48.08 -32.15
C GLY A 4 12.12 -46.57 -32.26
N PRO A 5 11.09 -45.71 -32.25
CA PRO A 5 11.28 -44.26 -32.21
C PRO A 5 11.62 -43.81 -30.78
N SER A 6 12.87 -43.46 -30.54
CA SER A 6 13.29 -42.79 -29.30
C SER A 6 12.73 -41.37 -29.25
N ILE A 7 11.62 -41.17 -28.54
CA ILE A 7 11.09 -39.83 -28.25
C ILE A 7 11.98 -39.18 -27.18
N ALA A 8 12.98 -38.43 -27.61
CA ALA A 8 13.79 -37.58 -26.74
C ALA A 8 12.93 -36.40 -26.26
N MET A 9 12.39 -36.51 -25.04
CA MET A 9 11.58 -35.47 -24.43
C MET A 9 12.48 -34.32 -23.97
N VAL A 10 12.68 -33.32 -24.83
CA VAL A 10 13.45 -32.11 -24.50
C VAL A 10 12.67 -31.30 -23.48
N LEU A 11 13.05 -31.38 -22.21
CA LEU A 11 12.59 -30.44 -21.19
C LEU A 11 13.19 -29.07 -21.47
N SER A 12 12.42 -28.21 -22.13
CA SER A 12 12.67 -26.77 -22.16
C SER A 12 12.47 -26.21 -20.74
N LEU A 13 13.56 -26.12 -19.99
CA LEU A 13 13.62 -25.29 -18.78
C LEU A 13 13.39 -23.84 -19.20
N GLN A 14 12.15 -23.39 -19.11
CA GLN A 14 11.83 -21.97 -19.23
C GLN A 14 12.47 -21.26 -18.04
N SER A 15 13.57 -20.56 -18.30
CA SER A 15 14.13 -19.57 -17.38
C SER A 15 13.10 -18.45 -17.25
N VAL A 16 12.25 -18.54 -16.24
CA VAL A 16 11.40 -17.42 -15.82
C VAL A 16 12.35 -16.36 -15.30
N ASP A 17 12.58 -15.36 -16.12
CA ASP A 17 13.36 -14.17 -15.79
C ASP A 17 12.58 -13.38 -14.73
N GLN A 18 12.80 -13.70 -13.46
CA GLN A 18 12.20 -12.99 -12.33
C GLN A 18 12.93 -11.67 -12.07
N GLY A 19 13.02 -10.85 -13.11
CA GLY A 19 13.44 -9.46 -12.98
C GLY A 19 12.46 -8.74 -12.06
N VAL A 20 12.96 -7.86 -11.19
CA VAL A 20 12.12 -7.16 -10.20
C VAL A 20 11.17 -6.17 -10.91
N VAL A 21 9.95 -6.62 -11.20
CA VAL A 21 8.90 -5.79 -11.79
C VAL A 21 8.14 -5.06 -10.68
N ALA A 22 8.45 -3.78 -10.48
CA ALA A 22 7.61 -2.87 -9.71
C ALA A 22 6.44 -2.39 -10.59
N VAL A 23 5.35 -3.14 -10.63
CA VAL A 23 4.09 -2.67 -11.23
C VAL A 23 3.54 -1.56 -10.33
N ARG A 24 3.51 -0.31 -10.81
CA ARG A 24 2.76 0.77 -10.15
C ARG A 24 1.27 0.42 -10.21
N PRO A 25 0.60 0.14 -9.09
CA PRO A 25 -0.83 -0.11 -9.09
C PRO A 25 -1.60 1.20 -8.95
N GLU A 26 -2.86 1.17 -9.35
CA GLU A 26 -3.82 2.27 -9.16
C GLU A 26 -4.23 2.40 -7.68
N ASP A 27 -4.09 1.33 -6.88
CA ASP A 27 -4.45 1.26 -5.46
C ASP A 27 -3.19 1.02 -4.57
N PRO A 28 -2.87 1.91 -3.59
CA PRO A 28 -1.73 1.77 -2.69
C PRO A 28 -1.74 0.52 -1.79
N GLN A 29 -2.86 -0.19 -1.68
CA GLN A 29 -2.95 -1.49 -0.98
C GLN A 29 -2.57 -2.68 -1.86
N THR A 30 -2.48 -2.50 -3.19
CA THR A 30 -2.23 -3.59 -4.15
C THR A 30 -0.78 -3.70 -4.65
N TRP A 31 0.15 -2.91 -4.09
CA TRP A 31 1.58 -2.96 -4.44
C TRP A 31 2.18 -4.33 -4.14
N THR A 32 2.38 -5.11 -5.20
CA THR A 32 3.08 -6.39 -5.17
C THR A 32 4.55 -6.13 -5.50
N LEU A 33 5.41 -6.16 -4.48
CA LEU A 33 6.85 -6.01 -4.65
C LEU A 33 7.51 -7.39 -4.64
N GLU A 34 7.97 -7.85 -5.81
CA GLU A 34 8.70 -9.11 -5.94
C GLU A 34 10.18 -8.92 -5.62
N TYR A 35 10.76 -9.85 -4.86
CA TYR A 35 12.18 -9.84 -4.51
C TYR A 35 12.64 -11.22 -4.00
N PRO A 36 13.96 -11.52 -4.03
CA PRO A 36 14.48 -12.80 -3.57
C PRO A 36 14.09 -13.11 -2.12
N VAL A 37 13.53 -14.29 -1.87
CA VAL A 37 13.05 -14.71 -0.53
C VAL A 37 14.13 -14.60 0.55
N ILE A 38 15.40 -14.77 0.19
CA ILE A 38 16.54 -14.72 1.11
C ILE A 38 16.78 -13.32 1.73
N ILE A 39 16.39 -12.23 1.08
CA ILE A 39 16.52 -10.86 1.61
C ILE A 39 15.27 -10.37 2.35
N ARG A 40 14.21 -11.18 2.42
CA ARG A 40 12.94 -10.84 3.09
C ARG A 40 13.08 -10.34 4.53
N PRO A 41 14.02 -10.85 5.38
CA PRO A 41 14.23 -10.29 6.70
C PRO A 41 14.68 -8.82 6.66
N LEU A 42 15.56 -8.45 5.71
CA LEU A 42 16.11 -7.11 5.57
C LEU A 42 15.07 -6.12 5.04
N VAL A 43 14.29 -6.54 4.04
CA VAL A 43 13.13 -5.78 3.53
C VAL A 43 12.13 -5.49 4.65
N ARG A 44 11.81 -6.50 5.49
CA ARG A 44 10.95 -6.32 6.66
C ARG A 44 11.56 -5.37 7.67
N GLU A 45 12.85 -5.46 7.95
CA GLU A 45 13.50 -4.58 8.93
C GLU A 45 13.50 -3.12 8.48
N TYR A 46 13.73 -2.84 7.20
CA TYR A 46 13.63 -1.48 6.65
C TYR A 46 12.19 -0.95 6.75
N TYR A 47 11.21 -1.77 6.38
CA TYR A 47 9.79 -1.44 6.52
C TYR A 47 9.39 -1.16 7.98
N ASN A 48 9.88 -1.94 8.94
CA ASN A 48 9.68 -1.70 10.37
C ASN A 48 10.32 -0.37 10.82
N CYS A 49 11.50 0.00 10.27
CA CYS A 49 12.07 1.32 10.52
C CYS A 49 11.10 2.41 10.06
N LEU A 50 10.63 2.36 8.80
CA LEU A 50 9.70 3.35 8.25
C LEU A 50 8.42 3.47 9.09
N GLN A 51 7.82 2.34 9.50
CA GLN A 51 6.61 2.33 10.34
C GLN A 51 6.81 2.85 11.78
N SER A 52 8.02 2.78 12.34
CA SER A 52 8.29 3.17 13.75
C SER A 52 8.19 4.67 14.03
N GLY A 53 8.02 5.51 13.02
CA GLY A 53 7.92 6.96 13.19
C GLY A 53 6.58 7.37 13.77
N VAL A 54 6.60 8.07 14.91
CA VAL A 54 5.40 8.64 15.54
C VAL A 54 4.63 9.48 14.53
N LYS A 55 3.30 9.29 14.47
CA LYS A 55 2.39 10.07 13.65
C LYS A 55 1.53 10.96 14.54
N ILE A 56 1.40 12.23 14.17
CA ILE A 56 0.60 13.24 14.86
C ILE A 56 -0.76 13.30 14.17
N ILE A 57 -1.83 13.33 14.95
CA ILE A 57 -3.20 13.47 14.46
C ILE A 57 -3.77 14.73 15.10
N ASP A 58 -3.66 15.87 14.41
CA ASP A 58 -4.08 17.19 14.91
C ASP A 58 -5.30 17.78 14.16
N GLY A 59 -5.97 16.96 13.36
CA GLY A 59 -7.10 17.36 12.52
C GLY A 59 -6.72 17.83 11.12
N LYS A 60 -5.43 17.77 10.74
CA LYS A 60 -4.96 18.06 9.38
C LYS A 60 -4.76 16.79 8.55
N SER A 61 -4.69 17.03 7.25
CA SER A 61 -4.30 16.08 6.23
C SER A 61 -2.84 16.36 5.83
N ASP A 62 -1.88 15.90 6.64
CA ASP A 62 -0.45 16.01 6.36
C ASP A 62 0.32 14.68 6.53
N PHE A 63 -0.38 13.55 6.48
CA PHE A 63 0.21 12.22 6.67
C PHE A 63 1.27 11.90 5.61
N GLU A 64 1.13 12.32 4.36
CA GLU A 64 2.17 12.20 3.32
C GLU A 64 3.46 12.89 3.76
N SER A 65 3.38 14.11 4.30
CA SER A 65 4.53 14.86 4.83
C SER A 65 5.19 14.11 6.00
N GLN A 66 4.38 13.59 6.93
CA GLN A 66 4.88 12.80 8.05
C GLN A 66 5.54 11.48 7.61
N HIS A 67 5.07 10.84 6.53
CA HIS A 67 5.70 9.65 5.96
C HIS A 67 6.98 10.00 5.17
N ARG A 68 7.00 11.12 4.44
CA ARG A 68 8.22 11.65 3.80
C ARG A 68 9.32 11.95 4.83
N ALA A 69 8.96 12.41 6.03
CA ALA A 69 9.90 12.67 7.12
C ALA A 69 10.56 11.40 7.70
N ASP A 70 9.95 10.21 7.54
CA ASP A 70 10.58 8.94 7.94
C ASP A 70 11.74 8.53 7.02
N ILE A 71 11.73 8.96 5.77
CA ILE A 71 12.75 8.58 4.78
C ILE A 71 14.16 8.99 5.23
N PRO A 72 14.46 10.27 5.57
CA PRO A 72 15.78 10.66 6.07
C PRO A 72 16.08 10.05 7.45
N ARG A 73 15.07 9.85 8.32
CA ARG A 73 15.24 9.19 9.63
C ARG A 73 15.75 7.75 9.49
N CYS A 74 15.26 7.02 8.48
CA CYS A 74 15.63 5.63 8.21
C CYS A 74 16.71 5.45 7.13
N ALA A 75 17.24 6.52 6.53
CA ALA A 75 18.17 6.46 5.40
C ALA A 75 19.38 5.55 5.70
N LYS A 76 20.11 5.82 6.79
CA LYS A 76 21.28 5.03 7.19
C LYS A 76 20.96 3.54 7.36
N ARG A 77 19.83 3.18 8.00
CA ARG A 77 19.48 1.75 8.17
C ARG A 77 19.06 1.11 6.85
N GLY A 78 18.47 1.88 5.93
CA GLY A 78 18.23 1.44 4.56
C GLY A 78 19.52 1.13 3.80
N GLU A 79 20.53 1.98 3.91
CA GLU A 79 21.86 1.77 3.31
C GLU A 79 22.55 0.52 3.86
N GLU A 80 22.58 0.36 5.19
CA GLU A 80 23.12 -0.83 5.87
C GLU A 80 22.43 -2.12 5.40
N LEU A 81 21.10 -2.13 5.38
CA LEU A 81 20.29 -3.29 4.97
C LEU A 81 20.42 -3.61 3.47
N LEU A 82 20.60 -2.59 2.62
CA LEU A 82 20.87 -2.79 1.20
C LEU A 82 22.27 -3.41 0.98
N ALA A 83 23.28 -2.95 1.72
CA ALA A 83 24.62 -3.54 1.67
C ALA A 83 24.62 -5.01 2.13
N ASP A 84 23.91 -5.32 3.21
CA ASP A 84 23.70 -6.71 3.67
C ASP A 84 22.96 -7.56 2.63
N ALA A 85 21.93 -7.01 1.96
CA ALA A 85 21.20 -7.71 0.90
C ALA A 85 22.12 -8.07 -0.28
N LYS A 86 22.93 -7.10 -0.76
CA LYS A 86 23.94 -7.32 -1.82
C LYS A 86 24.95 -8.40 -1.43
N MET A 87 25.47 -8.37 -0.20
CA MET A 87 26.38 -9.40 0.31
C MET A 87 25.74 -10.80 0.36
N ILE A 88 24.50 -10.91 0.83
CA ILE A 88 23.77 -12.19 0.93
C ILE A 88 23.53 -12.78 -0.46
N ILE A 89 23.09 -11.96 -1.41
CA ILE A 89 22.88 -12.40 -2.79
C ILE A 89 24.20 -12.88 -3.40
N ALA A 90 25.24 -12.06 -3.42
CA ALA A 90 26.55 -12.42 -3.98
C ALA A 90 27.14 -13.72 -3.38
N ARG A 91 26.95 -13.96 -2.07
CA ARG A 91 27.39 -15.21 -1.40
C ARG A 91 26.60 -16.44 -1.81
N SER A 92 25.34 -16.31 -2.22
CA SER A 92 24.47 -17.47 -2.48
C SER A 92 24.71 -18.18 -3.81
N LYS A 93 25.51 -17.60 -4.73
CA LYS A 93 25.99 -18.17 -6.01
C LYS A 93 24.93 -18.90 -6.86
N ARG A 94 23.68 -18.44 -6.83
CA ARG A 94 22.59 -19.01 -7.64
C ARG A 94 22.59 -18.37 -9.04
N PRO A 95 22.24 -19.10 -10.11
CA PRO A 95 21.88 -18.48 -11.38
C PRO A 95 20.59 -17.65 -11.21
N GLY A 96 20.42 -16.58 -12.00
CA GLY A 96 19.23 -15.73 -11.95
C GLY A 96 19.08 -14.96 -10.63
N GLN A 97 20.17 -14.45 -10.08
CA GLN A 97 20.15 -13.57 -8.91
C GLN A 97 19.78 -12.13 -9.29
N ALA A 98 19.00 -11.48 -8.43
CA ALA A 98 18.76 -10.05 -8.51
C ALA A 98 20.08 -9.28 -8.48
N SER A 99 20.24 -8.36 -9.43
CA SER A 99 21.37 -7.44 -9.55
C SER A 99 21.35 -6.37 -8.45
N ASP A 100 22.49 -5.71 -8.25
CA ASP A 100 22.63 -4.57 -7.34
C ASP A 100 21.57 -3.46 -7.59
N ALA A 101 21.26 -3.19 -8.86
CA ALA A 101 20.26 -2.20 -9.26
C ALA A 101 18.82 -2.63 -8.95
N GLU A 102 18.51 -3.92 -9.07
CA GLU A 102 17.21 -4.46 -8.65
C GLU A 102 17.05 -4.42 -7.13
N LEU A 103 18.11 -4.69 -6.38
CA LEU A 103 18.13 -4.55 -4.92
C LEU A 103 17.93 -3.08 -4.50
N GLU A 104 18.60 -2.14 -5.17
CA GLU A 104 18.35 -0.70 -4.98
C GLU A 104 16.90 -0.33 -5.27
N ASN A 105 16.32 -0.84 -6.37
CA ASN A 105 14.93 -0.61 -6.75
C ASN A 105 13.93 -1.18 -5.72
N VAL A 106 14.21 -2.32 -5.09
CA VAL A 106 13.39 -2.86 -3.98
C VAL A 106 13.33 -1.86 -2.83
N PHE A 107 14.48 -1.35 -2.38
CA PHE A 107 14.53 -0.40 -1.26
C PHE A 107 13.95 0.98 -1.62
N GLU A 108 14.11 1.45 -2.86
CA GLU A 108 13.44 2.66 -3.36
C GLU A 108 11.92 2.49 -3.42
N THR A 109 11.43 1.36 -3.96
CA THR A 109 9.99 1.11 -4.05
C THR A 109 9.34 1.04 -2.66
N LEU A 110 10.03 0.51 -1.64
CA LEU A 110 9.56 0.56 -0.26
C LEU A 110 9.41 2.00 0.28
N ARG A 111 10.32 2.92 -0.08
CA ARG A 111 10.19 4.35 0.28
C ARG A 111 8.97 4.98 -0.38
N GLN A 112 8.78 4.74 -1.67
CA GLN A 112 7.63 5.26 -2.40
C GLN A 112 6.31 4.71 -1.85
N ILE A 113 6.20 3.39 -1.63
CA ILE A 113 5.02 2.77 -1.00
C ILE A 113 4.71 3.39 0.38
N HIS A 114 5.73 3.72 1.18
CA HIS A 114 5.52 4.37 2.49
C HIS A 114 4.92 5.79 2.34
N ILE A 115 5.42 6.57 1.37
CA ILE A 115 4.90 7.91 1.08
C ILE A 115 3.47 7.85 0.54
N GLU A 116 3.21 6.97 -0.44
CA GLU A 116 1.90 6.80 -1.07
C GLU A 116 0.82 6.36 -0.07
N ARG A 117 1.18 5.59 0.96
CA ARG A 117 0.27 5.27 2.08
C ARG A 117 -0.07 6.49 2.94
N GLY A 118 0.86 7.43 3.11
CA GLY A 118 0.57 8.71 3.74
C GLY A 118 -0.45 9.51 2.91
N ARG A 119 -0.27 9.55 1.59
CA ARG A 119 -1.20 10.22 0.65
C ARG A 119 -2.60 9.59 0.64
N ASP A 120 -2.70 8.26 0.69
CA ASP A 120 -3.98 7.53 0.82
C ASP A 120 -4.73 7.92 2.10
N ILE A 121 -4.03 7.97 3.24
CA ILE A 121 -4.63 8.42 4.51
C ILE A 121 -5.11 9.87 4.40
N ASP A 122 -4.33 10.74 3.75
CA ASP A 122 -4.71 12.14 3.50
C ASP A 122 -5.99 12.25 2.65
N GLU A 123 -6.07 11.51 1.54
CA GLU A 123 -7.25 11.49 0.67
C GLU A 123 -8.49 10.96 1.41
N GLN A 124 -8.36 9.87 2.18
CA GLN A 124 -9.44 9.33 3.01
C GLN A 124 -9.87 10.31 4.11
N PHE A 125 -8.94 11.01 4.74
CA PHE A 125 -9.24 12.00 5.78
C PHE A 125 -9.99 13.21 5.18
N ALA A 126 -9.53 13.71 4.03
CA ALA A 126 -10.19 14.79 3.31
C ALA A 126 -11.59 14.43 2.81
N MET A 127 -11.84 13.18 2.40
CA MET A 127 -13.18 12.69 2.07
C MET A 127 -14.11 12.69 3.28
N ARG A 128 -13.67 12.13 4.42
CA ARG A 128 -14.49 12.08 5.65
C ARG A 128 -14.83 13.47 6.19
N LEU A 129 -13.90 14.42 6.11
CA LEU A 129 -14.19 15.81 6.48
C LEU A 129 -15.29 16.42 5.60
N LYS A 130 -15.23 16.24 4.27
CA LYS A 130 -16.27 16.74 3.35
C LYS A 130 -17.65 16.15 3.66
N ASP A 131 -17.73 14.85 3.94
CA ASP A 131 -19.00 14.20 4.29
C ASP A 131 -19.54 14.63 5.66
N SER A 132 -18.66 14.84 6.65
CA SER A 132 -19.06 15.40 7.95
C SER A 132 -19.61 16.82 7.83
N ALA A 133 -19.03 17.65 6.95
CA ALA A 133 -19.51 19.01 6.70
C ALA A 133 -20.89 19.03 6.01
N ARG A 134 -21.14 18.11 5.06
CA ARG A 134 -22.46 17.94 4.44
C ARG A 134 -23.55 17.56 5.45
N TYR A 135 -23.23 16.76 6.47
CA TYR A 135 -24.18 16.34 7.49
C TYR A 135 -24.44 17.43 8.55
N GLN A 136 -23.64 18.49 8.58
CA GLN A 136 -23.79 19.62 9.52
C GLN A 136 -24.58 20.81 8.93
N ASP A 137 -25.02 20.73 7.66
CA ASP A 137 -25.92 21.73 7.07
C ASP A 137 -27.37 21.47 7.52
N PRO A 138 -28.02 22.36 8.31
CA PRO A 138 -29.34 22.09 8.89
C PRO A 138 -30.53 22.11 7.92
N GLN A 139 -30.31 22.35 6.61
CA GLN A 139 -31.40 22.58 5.64
C GLN A 139 -32.21 21.33 5.22
N VAL A 140 -32.06 20.20 5.90
CA VAL A 140 -32.87 18.97 5.66
C VAL A 140 -33.82 18.72 6.84
N GLY A 141 -34.69 19.69 7.13
CA GLY A 141 -35.63 19.62 8.27
C GLY A 141 -37.00 20.30 8.10
N GLU A 142 -37.22 21.11 7.06
CA GLU A 142 -38.36 22.05 7.02
C GLU A 142 -39.44 21.73 5.96
N THR A 143 -39.73 20.45 5.71
CA THR A 143 -40.84 20.03 4.83
C THR A 143 -41.76 18.95 5.40
N ALA A 144 -41.47 18.38 6.57
CA ALA A 144 -42.22 17.25 7.14
C ALA A 144 -43.32 17.64 8.17
N SER A 145 -43.51 18.92 8.47
CA SER A 145 -44.35 19.39 9.60
C SER A 145 -45.45 20.39 9.23
N GLN A 146 -46.13 20.20 8.10
CA GLN A 146 -47.33 21.00 7.73
C GLN A 146 -48.59 20.18 7.43
N ASN A 147 -48.53 18.84 7.45
CA ASN A 147 -49.67 17.96 7.19
C ASN A 147 -50.22 17.28 8.46
N ALA A 148 -50.28 18.01 9.57
CA ALA A 148 -50.99 17.56 10.77
C ALA A 148 -52.42 18.15 10.76
N GLU A 149 -53.36 17.40 10.18
CA GLU A 149 -54.76 17.81 10.02
C GLU A 149 -55.47 18.09 11.37
N THR A 150 -56.40 19.05 11.32
CA THR A 150 -57.16 19.56 12.45
C THR A 150 -58.04 18.48 13.10
N PRO A 151 -58.01 18.28 14.43
CA PRO A 151 -58.96 17.41 15.10
C PRO A 151 -60.36 18.03 15.13
N THR A 152 -61.32 17.38 14.48
CA THR A 152 -62.73 17.79 14.46
C THR A 152 -63.36 17.72 15.85
N ALA A 153 -63.94 18.83 16.32
CA ALA A 153 -64.70 18.85 17.57
C ALA A 153 -66.04 18.11 17.41
N VAL A 154 -66.27 17.09 18.23
CA VAL A 154 -67.59 16.44 18.36
C VAL A 154 -68.27 16.97 19.62
N SER A 155 -69.36 17.71 19.42
CA SER A 155 -70.27 18.15 20.49
C SER A 155 -71.24 17.02 20.85
N VAL A 156 -71.43 16.77 22.15
CA VAL A 156 -72.52 15.94 22.66
C VAL A 156 -73.38 16.82 23.56
N GLY A 157 -74.66 16.95 23.20
CA GLY A 157 -75.65 17.75 23.92
C GLY A 157 -76.14 17.09 25.21
N HIS A 158 -76.96 17.85 25.96
CA HIS A 158 -77.62 17.43 27.19
C HIS A 158 -78.75 16.42 26.92
#